data_AF-A0A916ZWE5-F1
#
_entry.id   AF-A0A916ZWE5-F1
#
_cell.length_a   1.000
_cell.length_b   1.000
_cell.length_c   1.000
_cell.angle_alpha   90.00
_cell.angle_beta   90.00
_cell.angle_gamma   90.00
#
_symmetry.space_group_name_H-M   'P 1'
#
loop_
_entity.id
_entity.type
_entity.pdbx_description
1 polymer ?
#
loop_
_entity_poly.entity_id
_entity_poly.type
_entity_poly.pdbx_seq_one_letter_code
_entity_poly.pdbx_strand_id
1 'polypeptide(L)'
;MEVCIIFDMAFHAQAAGAVWIVKSAKNRRWFDKQSDLDAGSAVFTPEGGEALGAILRSIWNVQEHYPDWSQIIVTGVATTKELTDELLVEGSVMVTERGFTLVRT
;
A
#
# COMPACT_ATOMS: atom_id res chain seq x y z
N MET A 1 -13.75 -1.64 2.76
CA MET A 1 -13.05 -0.39 2.37
C MET A 1 -11.86 -0.69 1.45
N GLU A 2 -11.65 0.09 0.40
CA GLU A 2 -10.46 -0.03 -0.45
C GLU A 2 -9.34 0.87 0.08
N VAL A 3 -8.12 0.33 0.16
CA VAL A 3 -6.92 1.06 0.61
C VAL A 3 -5.79 0.89 -0.39
N CYS A 4 -5.11 1.98 -0.73
CA CYS A 4 -3.95 1.98 -1.61
C CYS A 4 -2.65 2.10 -0.79
N ILE A 5 -1.70 1.20 -1.00
CA ILE A 5 -0.32 1.31 -0.52
C ILE A 5 0.62 1.53 -1.71
N ILE A 6 1.36 2.63 -1.69
CA ILE A 6 2.18 3.08 -2.81
C ILE A 6 3.65 3.12 -2.36
N PHE A 7 4.45 2.18 -2.88
CA PHE A 7 5.90 2.12 -2.68
C PHE A 7 6.69 2.82 -3.79
N ASP A 8 6.02 3.33 -4.83
CA ASP A 8 6.68 4.16 -5.86
C ASP A 8 7.16 5.49 -5.26
N MET A 9 8.48 5.70 -5.27
CA MET A 9 9.14 6.92 -4.76
C MET A 9 8.84 8.18 -5.58
N ALA A 10 8.25 8.05 -6.77
CA ALA A 10 7.93 9.15 -7.68
C ALA A 10 6.50 9.03 -8.25
N PHE A 11 5.55 8.68 -7.39
CA PHE A 11 4.16 8.55 -7.77
C PHE A 11 3.60 9.86 -8.35
N HIS A 12 2.86 9.74 -9.45
CA HIS A 12 2.29 10.88 -10.18
C HIS A 12 0.90 10.59 -10.77
N ALA A 13 0.30 9.46 -10.42
CA ALA A 13 -1.05 9.13 -10.85
C ALA A 13 -2.09 9.75 -9.88
N GLN A 14 -3.36 9.60 -10.24
CA GLN A 14 -4.47 9.94 -9.36
C GLN A 14 -4.71 8.78 -8.39
N ALA A 15 -4.95 9.12 -7.13
CA ALA A 15 -5.43 8.21 -6.10
C ALA A 15 -6.35 9.01 -5.17
N ALA A 16 -7.42 8.38 -4.67
CA ALA A 16 -8.43 8.99 -3.82
C ALA A 16 -8.79 8.03 -2.68
N GLY A 17 -9.43 8.54 -1.63
CA GLY A 17 -9.76 7.72 -0.46
C GLY A 17 -8.52 7.38 0.37
N ALA A 18 -8.46 6.16 0.93
CA ALA A 18 -7.39 5.76 1.83
C ALA A 18 -6.08 5.45 1.10
N VAL A 19 -5.08 6.29 1.30
CA VAL A 19 -3.78 6.20 0.63
C VAL A 19 -2.65 6.24 1.64
N TRP A 20 -1.81 5.21 1.62
CA TRP A 20 -0.55 5.15 2.34
C TRP A 20 0.59 5.16 1.32
N ILE A 21 1.37 6.23 1.30
CA ILE A 21 2.41 6.44 0.28
C ILE A 21 3.81 6.57 0.91
N VAL A 22 4.80 5.93 0.28
CA VAL A 22 6.19 5.99 0.75
C VAL A 22 6.72 7.42 0.76
N LYS A 23 7.51 7.75 1.77
CA LYS A 23 8.10 9.07 1.96
C LYS A 23 9.18 9.34 0.91
N SER A 24 8.90 10.31 0.05
CA SER A 24 9.88 10.96 -0.81
C SER A 24 9.55 12.44 -0.95
N ALA A 25 10.49 13.25 -1.45
CA ALA A 25 10.22 14.66 -1.73
C ALA A 25 9.11 14.85 -2.78
N LYS A 26 8.99 13.93 -3.75
CA LYS A 26 7.95 13.96 -4.78
C LYS A 26 6.60 13.56 -4.19
N ASN A 27 6.56 12.46 -3.46
CA ASN A 27 5.34 11.93 -2.87
C ASN A 27 4.78 12.86 -1.81
N ARG A 28 5.64 13.55 -1.03
CA ARG A 28 5.19 14.56 -0.08
C ARG A 28 4.48 15.72 -0.78
N ARG A 29 5.09 16.26 -1.85
CA ARG A 29 4.47 17.32 -2.66
C ARG A 29 3.19 16.86 -3.35
N TRP A 30 3.09 15.59 -3.74
CA TRP A 30 1.87 15.02 -4.28
C TRP A 30 0.79 14.95 -3.20
N PHE A 31 1.10 14.38 -2.03
CA PHE A 31 0.17 14.19 -0.93
C PHE A 31 -0.39 15.53 -0.42
N ASP A 32 0.47 16.53 -0.23
CA ASP A 32 0.08 17.86 0.25
C ASP A 32 -0.86 18.62 -0.73
N LYS A 33 -1.01 18.15 -1.98
CA LYS A 33 -1.91 18.74 -2.98
C LYS A 33 -3.27 18.06 -3.07
N GLN A 34 -3.45 16.89 -2.45
CA GLN A 34 -4.69 16.15 -2.54
C GLN A 34 -5.73 16.71 -1.58
N SER A 35 -7.00 16.71 -1.98
CA SER A 35 -8.13 17.22 -1.17
C SER A 35 -9.16 16.15 -0.85
N ASP A 36 -9.04 14.97 -1.45
CA ASP A 36 -10.00 13.87 -1.47
C ASP A 36 -9.43 12.58 -0.86
N LEU A 37 -8.38 12.72 -0.05
CA LEU A 37 -7.83 11.61 0.72
C LEU A 37 -8.65 11.36 1.98
N ASP A 38 -8.75 10.09 2.36
CA ASP A 38 -9.31 9.69 3.64
C ASP A 38 -8.45 10.23 4.80
N ALA A 39 -9.08 10.51 5.95
CA ALA A 39 -8.41 11.07 7.11
C ALA A 39 -7.29 10.17 7.68
N GLY A 40 -7.38 8.85 7.49
CA GLY A 40 -6.35 7.89 7.87
C GLY A 40 -5.21 7.77 6.85
N SER A 41 -5.22 8.55 5.76
CA SER A 41 -4.16 8.53 4.76
C SER A 41 -2.85 9.05 5.33
N ALA A 42 -1.73 8.48 4.89
CA ALA A 42 -0.43 8.78 5.48
C ALA A 42 0.73 8.76 4.47
N VAL A 43 1.74 9.59 4.74
CA VAL A 43 3.07 9.44 4.15
C VAL A 43 3.94 8.67 5.14
N PHE A 44 4.40 7.48 4.77
CA PHE A 44 5.12 6.58 5.68
C PHE A 44 6.55 6.29 5.24
N THR A 45 7.41 5.89 6.17
CA THR A 45 8.76 5.39 5.86
C THR A 45 8.79 3.88 6.11
N PRO A 46 9.00 3.04 5.08
CA PRO A 46 9.10 1.60 5.26
C PRO A 46 10.33 1.27 6.11
N GLU A 47 10.09 0.60 7.24
CA GLU A 47 11.16 0.14 8.11
C GLU A 47 11.94 -1.01 7.43
N GLY A 48 13.19 -0.75 7.06
CA GLY A 48 14.04 -1.76 6.41
C GLY A 48 14.06 -1.72 4.87
N GLY A 49 13.51 -0.68 4.23
CA GLY A 49 13.56 -0.51 2.76
C GLY A 49 12.52 -1.34 2.00
N GLU A 50 12.79 -1.72 0.74
CA GLU A 50 11.92 -2.59 -0.09
C GLU A 50 12.07 -4.09 0.23
N ALA A 51 12.58 -4.42 1.42
CA ALA A 51 12.66 -5.81 1.86
C ALA A 51 11.25 -6.37 2.14
N LEU A 52 11.06 -7.68 1.88
CA LEU A 52 9.82 -8.43 2.12
C LEU A 52 9.13 -8.04 3.45
N GLY A 53 9.89 -8.01 4.55
CA GLY A 53 9.36 -7.68 5.88
C GLY A 53 8.83 -6.25 6.03
N ALA A 54 9.36 -5.29 5.27
CA ALA A 54 8.86 -3.92 5.30
C ALA A 54 7.52 -3.79 4.58
N ILE A 55 7.34 -4.53 3.49
CA ILE A 55 6.08 -4.59 2.73
C ILE A 55 5.00 -5.23 3.60
N LEU A 56 5.28 -6.39 4.21
CA LEU A 56 4.35 -7.09 5.10
C LEU A 56 3.95 -6.21 6.29
N ARG A 57 4.91 -5.59 6.99
CA ARG A 57 4.60 -4.67 8.09
C ARG A 57 3.72 -3.50 7.65
N SER A 58 3.94 -2.95 6.46
CA SER A 58 3.12 -1.85 5.95
C SER A 58 1.68 -2.30 5.68
N ILE A 59 1.50 -3.52 5.16
CA ILE A 59 0.18 -4.12 4.94
C ILE A 59 -0.53 -4.36 6.28
N TRP A 60 0.14 -5.01 7.24
CA TRP A 60 -0.44 -5.25 8.57
C TRP A 60 -0.81 -3.96 9.28
N ASN A 61 0.04 -2.93 9.26
CA ASN A 61 -0.28 -1.63 9.82
C ASN A 61 -1.52 -0.99 9.18
N VAL A 62 -1.70 -1.15 7.86
CA VAL A 62 -2.89 -0.68 7.15
C VAL A 62 -4.13 -1.47 7.54
N GLN A 63 -4.02 -2.79 7.70
CA GLN A 63 -5.14 -3.64 8.14
C GLN A 63 -5.58 -3.29 9.57
N GLU A 64 -4.64 -3.00 10.47
CA GLU A 64 -4.93 -2.53 11.82
C GLU A 64 -5.59 -1.15 11.81
N HIS A 65 -5.13 -0.25 10.93
CA HIS A 65 -5.66 1.11 10.83
C HIS A 65 -7.06 1.16 10.19
N TYR A 66 -7.33 0.28 9.22
CA TYR A 66 -8.61 0.16 8.51
C TYR A 66 -9.22 -1.23 8.70
N PRO A 67 -9.78 -1.55 9.87
CA PRO A 67 -10.21 -2.92 10.19
C PRO A 67 -11.33 -3.46 9.30
N ASP A 68 -12.06 -2.59 8.60
CA ASP A 68 -13.12 -2.92 7.63
C ASP A 68 -12.62 -2.94 6.17
N TRP A 69 -11.30 -3.02 5.96
CA TRP A 69 -10.73 -3.19 4.63
C TRP A 69 -11.31 -4.43 3.93
N SER A 70 -11.59 -4.27 2.64
CA SER A 70 -12.05 -5.32 1.72
C SER A 70 -11.01 -5.59 0.65
N GLN A 71 -10.20 -4.59 0.32
CA GLN A 71 -9.16 -4.68 -0.68
C GLN A 71 -7.99 -3.76 -0.32
N ILE A 72 -6.77 -4.28 -0.46
CA ILE A 72 -5.53 -3.51 -0.35
C ILE A 72 -4.81 -3.59 -1.69
N ILE A 73 -4.67 -2.45 -2.37
CA ILE A 73 -3.97 -2.33 -3.65
C ILE A 73 -2.54 -1.89 -3.35
N VAL A 74 -1.56 -2.72 -3.68
CA VAL A 74 -0.13 -2.43 -3.47
C VAL A 74 0.53 -2.15 -4.81
N THR A 75 1.19 -1.00 -4.91
CA THR A 75 1.90 -0.55 -6.12
C THR A 75 3.36 -0.23 -5.85
N GLY A 76 4.21 -0.38 -6.86
CA GLY A 76 5.65 -0.09 -6.76
C GLY A 76 6.45 -1.18 -6.08
N VAL A 77 5.91 -2.40 -6.00
CA VAL A 77 6.57 -3.57 -5.39
C VAL A 77 6.50 -4.74 -6.37
N ALA A 78 7.60 -5.47 -6.52
CA ALA A 78 7.60 -6.72 -7.26
C ALA A 78 6.97 -7.84 -6.41
N THR A 79 5.95 -8.51 -6.95
CA THR A 79 5.34 -9.65 -6.27
C THR A 79 6.27 -10.86 -6.31
N THR A 80 6.72 -11.33 -5.15
CA THR A 80 7.50 -12.56 -5.02
C THR A 80 6.62 -13.70 -4.51
N LYS A 81 7.09 -14.94 -4.69
CA LYS A 81 6.40 -16.11 -4.14
C LYS A 81 6.30 -16.04 -2.62
N GLU A 82 7.41 -15.69 -1.95
CA GLU A 82 7.46 -15.55 -0.49
C GLU A 82 6.45 -14.52 0.03
N LEU A 83 6.35 -13.36 -0.63
CA LEU A 83 5.34 -12.35 -0.29
C LEU A 83 3.92 -12.88 -0.47
N THR A 84 3.68 -13.62 -1.53
CA THR A 84 2.36 -14.19 -1.81
C THR A 84 2.00 -15.22 -0.75
N ASP A 85 2.90 -16.15 -0.44
CA ASP A 85 2.68 -17.23 0.53
C ASP A 85 2.34 -16.68 1.93
N GLU A 86 3.00 -15.60 2.36
CA GLU A 86 2.72 -14.91 3.63
C GLU A 86 1.35 -14.21 3.63
N LEU A 87 0.88 -13.70 2.50
CA LEU A 87 -0.40 -12.98 2.40
C LEU A 87 -1.61 -13.90 2.18
N LEU A 88 -1.39 -15.17 1.82
CA LEU A 88 -2.48 -16.13 1.60
C LEU A 88 -3.31 -16.41 2.86
N VAL A 89 -2.74 -16.20 4.05
CA VAL A 89 -3.47 -16.31 5.32
C VAL A 89 -4.44 -15.15 5.55
N GLU A 90 -4.18 -14.00 4.91
CA GLU A 90 -4.98 -12.77 5.03
C GLU A 90 -6.06 -12.67 3.93
N GLY A 91 -5.88 -13.37 2.81
CA GLY A 91 -6.83 -13.39 1.71
C GLY A 91 -6.25 -13.84 0.38
N SER A 92 -6.92 -13.47 -0.70
CA SER A 92 -6.50 -13.81 -2.07
C SER A 92 -5.62 -12.73 -2.67
N VAL A 93 -4.46 -13.12 -3.20
CA VAL A 93 -3.52 -12.21 -3.88
C VAL A 93 -3.71 -12.28 -5.39
N MET A 94 -3.96 -11.13 -6.02
CA MET A 94 -4.03 -10.98 -7.47
C MET A 94 -2.87 -10.10 -7.97
N VAL A 95 -1.97 -10.68 -8.76
CA VAL A 95 -0.80 -9.95 -9.29
C VAL A 95 -1.23 -9.01 -10.41
N THR A 96 -0.64 -7.82 -10.44
CA THR A 96 -0.86 -6.80 -11.49
C THR A 96 0.47 -6.34 -12.08
N GLU A 97 0.45 -5.60 -13.19
CA GLU A 97 1.67 -5.07 -13.81
C GLU A 97 2.46 -4.11 -12.90
N ARG A 98 1.80 -3.51 -11.90
CA ARG A 98 2.40 -2.49 -11.02
C ARG A 98 2.60 -2.97 -9.59
N GLY A 99 2.25 -4.22 -9.29
CA GLY A 99 2.30 -4.80 -7.96
C GLY A 99 1.26 -5.89 -7.78
N PHE A 100 0.37 -5.74 -6.81
CA PHE A 100 -0.67 -6.73 -6.54
C PHE A 100 -1.85 -6.14 -5.76
N THR A 101 -2.92 -6.89 -5.72
CA THR A 101 -4.11 -6.61 -4.92
C THR A 101 -4.32 -7.76 -3.95
N LEU A 102 -4.44 -7.46 -2.66
CA LEU A 102 -4.91 -8.38 -1.63
C LEU A 102 -6.41 -8.17 -1.43
N VAL A 103 -7.21 -9.22 -1.58
CA VAL A 103 -8.66 -9.21 -1.37
C VAL A 103 -8.98 -10.05 -0.15
N ARG A 104 -9.69 -9.46 0.80
CA ARG A 104 -10.09 -10.15 2.04
C ARG A 104 -11.09 -11.25 1.73
N THR A 105 -10.93 -12.41 2.37
CA THR A 105 -11.89 -13.51 2.36
C THR A 105 -12.92 -13.38 3.47
#